data_AF-A0A7S1IC50-F1
#
_entry.id   AF-A0A7S1IC50-F1
#
_cell.length_a   1.000
_cell.length_b   1.000
_cell.length_c   1.000
_cell.angle_alpha   90.00
_cell.angle_beta   90.00
_cell.angle_gamma   90.00
#
_symmetry.space_group_name_H-M   'P 1'
#
loop_
_entity.id
_entity.type
_entity.pdbx_description
1 polymer ?
#
loop_
_entity_poly.entity_id
_entity_poly.type
_entity_poly.pdbx_seq_one_letter_code
_entity_poly.pdbx_strand_id
1 'polypeptide(L)'
;MDTELKAAFQKLDDLMGAGIITEVDYKLRKDQLIEKYMSGAEKAAPVGPQRAPGAMPPGPAAVAMGGEVQKLLCSTHNKFRSGTCLEQVGTKDDGTPVWSCTMMSQCKINPPTGAPAAAAAAAPMVGGKGAWTAQAPGGFKRPWPGAEAPGGYGAGGAPLKRPRGAVTQWGAPQVGGFQQGWNQQNAWNQPNAWNAGGAGAWDMPEKATCMRHNKQRSTGSMLQGPQGWICRDDSMCKTGDQAVDQGTVFTCAAHGRTRAANYLEQAPDGTWNCKPGKECKISTKPAEEVAF
;
A
#
# COMPACT_ATOMS: atom_id res chain seq x y z
N MET A 1 6.01 -35.12 3.72
CA MET A 1 6.33 -35.16 5.16
C MET A 1 7.52 -36.05 5.35
N ASP A 2 8.60 -35.48 5.88
CA ASP A 2 9.83 -36.20 6.17
C ASP A 2 9.57 -37.39 7.10
N THR A 3 10.34 -38.45 6.89
CA THR A 3 10.33 -39.67 7.72
C THR A 3 10.56 -39.35 9.19
N GLU A 4 11.33 -38.30 9.49
CA GLU A 4 11.58 -37.81 10.85
C GLU A 4 10.32 -37.28 11.55
N LEU A 5 9.49 -36.49 10.85
CA LEU A 5 8.25 -35.94 11.42
C LEU A 5 7.24 -37.06 11.68
N LYS A 6 7.15 -38.04 10.78
CA LYS A 6 6.31 -39.23 10.97
C LYS A 6 6.77 -40.06 12.18
N ALA A 7 8.07 -40.26 12.35
CA ALA A 7 8.62 -40.97 13.51
C ALA A 7 8.38 -40.22 14.82
N ALA A 8 8.38 -38.88 14.80
CA ALA A 8 8.07 -38.07 15.98
C ALA A 8 6.58 -38.15 16.38
N PHE A 9 5.66 -38.16 15.41
CA PHE A 9 4.23 -38.36 15.70
C PHE A 9 3.94 -39.76 16.24
N GLN A 10 4.57 -40.80 15.68
CA GLN A 10 4.40 -42.17 16.18
C GLN A 10 4.78 -42.28 17.67
N LYS A 11 5.88 -41.63 18.09
CA LYS A 11 6.28 -41.60 19.51
C LYS A 11 5.24 -40.91 20.41
N LEU A 12 4.59 -39.85 19.92
CA LEU A 12 3.53 -39.19 20.68
C LEU A 12 2.27 -40.06 20.79
N ASP A 13 1.93 -40.79 19.72
CA ASP A 13 0.81 -41.74 19.73
C ASP A 13 1.09 -42.89 20.71
N ASP A 14 2.31 -43.44 20.73
CA ASP A 14 2.71 -44.49 21.68
C ASP A 14 2.65 -44.00 23.14
N LEU A 15 3.08 -42.76 23.42
CA LEU A 15 3.00 -42.16 24.76
C LEU A 15 1.56 -41.91 25.22
N MET A 16 0.66 -41.51 24.30
CA MET A 16 -0.76 -41.37 24.61
C MET A 16 -1.40 -42.74 24.85
N GLY A 17 -1.10 -43.73 24.01
CA GLY A 17 -1.58 -45.10 24.16
C GLY A 17 -1.14 -45.77 25.47
N ALA A 18 0.06 -45.41 25.96
CA ALA A 18 0.55 -45.84 27.26
C ALA A 18 -0.04 -45.06 28.46
N GLY A 19 -0.87 -44.04 28.22
CA GLY A 19 -1.43 -43.18 29.28
C GLY A 19 -0.39 -42.32 30.00
N ILE A 20 0.80 -42.13 29.42
CA ILE A 20 1.89 -41.34 30.02
C ILE A 20 1.63 -39.84 29.88
N ILE A 21 0.94 -39.44 28.80
CA ILE A 21 0.58 -38.06 28.52
C ILE A 21 -0.93 -37.92 28.36
N THR A 22 -1.46 -36.76 28.73
CA THR A 22 -2.87 -36.43 28.52
C THR A 22 -3.14 -36.05 27.06
N GLU A 23 -4.42 -36.01 26.66
CA GLU A 23 -4.82 -35.51 25.34
C GLU A 23 -4.38 -34.04 25.12
N VAL A 24 -4.38 -33.24 26.19
CA VAL A 24 -3.94 -31.83 26.16
C VAL A 24 -2.44 -31.75 25.87
N ASP A 25 -1.63 -32.56 26.56
CA ASP A 25 -0.18 -32.63 26.34
C ASP A 25 0.16 -33.10 24.92
N TYR A 26 -0.59 -34.05 24.39
CA TYR A 26 -0.41 -34.53 23.02
C TYR A 26 -0.64 -33.41 22.00
N LYS A 27 -1.75 -32.66 22.12
CA LYS A 27 -2.07 -31.55 21.20
C LYS A 27 -0.96 -30.49 21.23
N LEU A 28 -0.54 -30.08 22.43
CA LEU A 28 0.52 -29.09 22.59
C LEU A 28 1.85 -29.54 21.97
N ARG A 29 2.28 -30.79 22.24
CA ARG A 29 3.55 -31.31 21.70
C ARG A 29 3.47 -31.54 20.19
N LYS A 30 2.30 -31.90 19.66
CA LYS A 30 2.07 -32.05 18.23
C LYS A 30 2.21 -30.71 17.51
N ASP A 31 1.60 -29.64 18.04
CA ASP A 31 1.70 -28.30 17.49
C ASP A 31 3.14 -27.78 17.53
N GLN A 32 3.87 -28.01 18.63
CA GLN A 32 5.29 -27.66 18.75
C GLN A 32 6.17 -28.38 17.72
N LEU A 33 5.89 -29.66 17.42
CA LEU A 33 6.60 -30.39 16.37
C LEU A 33 6.33 -29.82 14.98
N ILE A 34 5.08 -29.42 14.71
CA ILE A 34 4.70 -28.78 13.44
C ILE A 34 5.40 -27.43 13.32
N GLU A 35 5.36 -26.57 14.33
CA GLU A 35 6.05 -25.28 14.32
C GLU A 35 7.55 -25.44 14.14
N LYS A 36 8.18 -26.39 14.84
CA LYS A 36 9.62 -26.68 14.68
C LYS A 36 9.96 -27.17 13.27
N TYR A 37 9.09 -27.98 12.66
CA TYR A 37 9.28 -28.48 11.31
C TYR A 37 9.14 -27.35 10.29
N MET A 38 8.10 -26.53 10.42
CA MET A 38 7.83 -25.40 9.51
C MET A 38 8.89 -24.29 9.65
N SER A 39 9.39 -24.03 10.86
CA SER A 39 10.45 -23.04 11.11
C SER A 39 11.85 -23.55 10.76
N GLY A 40 12.08 -24.88 10.77
CA GLY A 40 13.35 -25.50 10.41
C GLY A 40 13.50 -25.81 8.91
N ALA A 41 12.40 -25.95 8.17
CA ALA A 41 12.41 -26.27 6.74
C ALA A 41 13.10 -25.19 5.87
N GLU A 42 13.29 -23.97 6.38
CA GLU A 42 14.02 -22.91 5.66
C GLU A 42 15.56 -23.01 5.77
N LYS A 43 16.12 -23.92 6.58
CA LYS A 43 17.58 -23.98 6.80
C LYS A 43 18.34 -25.14 6.16
N ALA A 44 17.67 -25.99 5.38
CA ALA A 44 18.34 -27.07 4.64
C ALA A 44 18.21 -26.85 3.12
N ALA A 45 18.70 -25.70 2.62
CA ALA A 45 19.21 -25.70 1.26
C ALA A 45 20.39 -26.70 1.22
N PRO A 46 20.48 -27.59 0.21
CA PRO A 46 21.59 -28.53 0.12
C PRO A 46 22.90 -27.73 0.13
N VAL A 47 23.74 -27.99 1.12
CA VAL A 47 25.12 -27.52 1.13
C VAL A 47 25.78 -28.17 -0.09
N GLY A 48 25.89 -27.40 -1.18
CA GLY A 48 26.72 -27.75 -2.31
C GLY A 48 28.16 -28.04 -1.84
N PRO A 49 28.93 -28.82 -2.60
CA PRO A 49 30.20 -29.37 -2.17
C PRO A 49 31.10 -28.30 -1.53
N GLN A 50 31.58 -28.60 -0.31
CA GLN A 50 32.46 -27.71 0.45
C GLN A 50 33.66 -27.29 -0.41
N ARG A 51 33.67 -26.02 -0.81
CA ARG A 51 34.80 -25.41 -1.50
C ARG A 51 35.92 -25.19 -0.49
N ALA A 52 37.11 -25.66 -0.81
CA ALA A 52 38.30 -25.54 0.05
C ALA A 52 38.53 -24.08 0.51
N PRO A 53 38.92 -23.85 1.78
CA PRO A 53 39.23 -22.52 2.29
C PRO A 53 40.51 -22.00 1.62
N GLY A 54 40.39 -21.02 0.72
CA GLY A 54 41.57 -20.35 0.14
C GLY A 54 41.40 -19.64 -1.19
N ALA A 55 40.28 -19.76 -1.90
CA ALA A 55 40.09 -19.06 -3.18
C ALA A 55 39.05 -17.94 -3.05
N MET A 56 39.51 -16.69 -2.93
CA MET A 56 38.69 -15.52 -3.23
C MET A 56 38.07 -15.70 -4.63
N PRO A 57 36.74 -15.55 -4.80
CA PRO A 57 36.16 -15.55 -6.13
C PRO A 57 36.74 -14.37 -6.92
N PRO A 58 37.10 -14.55 -8.20
CA PRO A 58 37.35 -13.39 -9.05
C PRO A 58 36.06 -12.55 -9.03
N GLY A 59 36.19 -11.27 -8.68
CA GLY A 59 35.09 -10.32 -8.78
C GLY A 59 34.46 -10.40 -10.18
N PRO A 60 33.14 -10.19 -10.32
CA PRO A 60 32.48 -10.36 -11.59
C PRO A 60 33.18 -9.50 -12.63
N ALA A 61 33.83 -10.17 -13.60
CA ALA A 61 34.37 -9.51 -14.76
C ALA A 61 33.19 -8.79 -15.42
N ALA A 62 33.24 -7.47 -15.42
CA ALA A 62 32.30 -6.63 -16.13
C ALA A 62 32.42 -6.96 -17.61
N VAL A 63 31.58 -7.87 -18.08
CA VAL A 63 31.45 -8.17 -19.50
C VAL A 63 30.74 -6.96 -20.11
N ALA A 64 31.53 -6.02 -20.61
CA ALA A 64 31.05 -4.91 -21.41
C ALA A 64 30.56 -5.44 -22.78
N MET A 65 29.37 -6.03 -22.80
CA MET A 65 28.63 -6.31 -24.03
C MET A 65 27.75 -5.09 -24.33
N GLY A 66 27.87 -4.59 -25.56
CA GLY A 66 27.19 -3.38 -25.99
C GLY A 66 25.67 -3.44 -25.82
N GLY A 67 25.14 -2.51 -25.02
CA GLY A 67 24.09 -1.61 -25.49
C GLY A 67 22.63 -1.92 -25.16
N GLU A 68 22.29 -3.04 -24.53
CA GLU A 68 20.91 -3.26 -24.06
C GLU A 68 20.88 -3.62 -22.57
N VAL A 69 20.32 -2.72 -21.77
CA VAL A 69 20.16 -2.91 -20.32
C VAL A 69 19.16 -4.04 -20.10
N GLN A 70 19.66 -5.24 -19.79
CA GLN A 70 18.82 -6.40 -19.51
C GLN A 70 17.82 -6.06 -18.39
N LYS A 71 16.53 -6.22 -18.72
CA LYS A 71 15.44 -6.07 -17.76
C LYS A 71 15.17 -7.42 -17.12
N LEU A 72 15.33 -7.52 -15.80
CA LEU A 72 15.11 -8.72 -15.01
C LEU A 72 13.86 -8.55 -14.13
N LEU A 73 13.18 -9.65 -13.82
CA LEU A 73 11.92 -9.64 -13.06
C LEU A 73 12.20 -9.74 -11.56
N CYS A 74 11.71 -8.78 -10.76
CA CYS A 74 11.80 -8.86 -9.31
C CYS A 74 10.78 -9.88 -8.75
N SER A 75 11.24 -10.81 -7.92
CA SER A 75 10.41 -11.83 -7.28
C SER A 75 9.38 -11.27 -6.29
N THR A 76 9.69 -10.18 -5.59
CA THR A 76 8.80 -9.62 -4.55
C THR A 76 7.56 -8.94 -5.12
N HIS A 77 7.68 -8.27 -6.27
CA HIS A 77 6.60 -7.43 -6.82
C HIS A 77 6.33 -7.68 -8.32
N ASN A 78 6.89 -8.75 -8.87
CA ASN A 78 6.63 -9.27 -10.21
C ASN A 78 6.68 -8.21 -11.32
N LYS A 79 7.69 -7.31 -11.27
CA LYS A 79 7.87 -6.22 -12.25
C LYS A 79 9.30 -6.17 -12.76
N PHE A 80 9.45 -5.92 -14.05
CA PHE A 80 10.75 -5.78 -14.71
C PHE A 80 11.51 -4.53 -14.22
N ARG A 81 12.80 -4.70 -13.94
CA ARG A 81 13.75 -3.68 -13.47
C ARG A 81 15.06 -3.82 -14.22
N SER A 82 15.84 -2.75 -14.26
CA SER A 82 17.23 -2.84 -14.72
C SER A 82 18.01 -3.79 -13.80
N GLY A 83 18.91 -4.59 -14.37
CA GLY A 83 19.81 -5.46 -13.60
C GLY A 83 20.65 -4.72 -12.56
N THR A 84 20.86 -3.41 -12.70
CA THR A 84 21.58 -2.60 -11.69
C THR A 84 20.77 -2.33 -10.41
N CYS A 85 19.45 -2.53 -10.44
CA CYS A 85 18.55 -2.34 -9.29
C CYS A 85 18.19 -3.64 -8.57
N LEU A 86 18.77 -4.76 -8.98
CA LEU A 86 18.44 -6.10 -8.47
C LEU A 86 19.69 -6.79 -7.93
N GLU A 87 19.52 -7.51 -6.83
CA GLU A 87 20.48 -8.50 -6.33
C GLU A 87 19.91 -9.90 -6.47
N GLN A 88 20.79 -10.87 -6.70
CA GLN A 88 20.41 -12.27 -6.73
C GLN A 88 20.28 -12.77 -5.29
N VAL A 89 19.06 -13.13 -4.88
CA VAL A 89 18.77 -13.62 -3.52
C VAL A 89 18.81 -15.15 -3.41
N GLY A 90 18.80 -15.84 -4.55
CA GLY A 90 18.89 -17.29 -4.59
C GLY A 90 18.79 -17.86 -6.00
N THR A 91 18.54 -19.17 -6.07
CA THR A 91 18.28 -19.92 -7.30
C THR A 91 17.11 -20.85 -7.06
N LYS A 92 16.20 -20.96 -8.04
CA LYS A 92 15.14 -21.99 -8.03
C LYS A 92 15.76 -23.38 -8.24
N ASP A 93 14.97 -24.43 -8.00
CA ASP A 93 15.38 -25.82 -8.23
C ASP A 93 15.85 -26.09 -9.67
N ASP A 94 15.30 -25.35 -10.64
CA ASP A 94 15.70 -25.40 -12.05
C ASP A 94 17.03 -24.64 -12.35
N GLY A 95 17.74 -24.17 -11.31
CA GLY A 95 18.96 -23.38 -11.44
C GLY A 95 18.75 -21.92 -11.87
N THR A 96 17.50 -21.47 -12.04
CA THR A 96 17.20 -20.11 -12.50
C THR A 96 17.43 -19.10 -11.36
N PRO A 97 18.21 -18.02 -11.56
CA PRO A 97 18.47 -17.03 -10.52
C PRO A 97 17.19 -16.28 -10.12
N VAL A 98 16.98 -16.12 -8.82
CA VAL A 98 15.90 -15.32 -8.24
C VAL A 98 16.45 -13.94 -7.88
N TRP A 99 15.84 -12.90 -8.45
CA TRP A 99 16.25 -11.52 -8.26
C TRP A 99 15.30 -10.78 -7.32
N SER A 100 15.84 -9.97 -6.42
CA SER A 100 15.10 -9.07 -5.53
C SER A 100 15.70 -7.66 -5.58
N CYS A 101 14.92 -6.62 -5.28
CA CYS A 101 15.44 -5.26 -5.30
C CYS A 101 16.34 -4.99 -4.09
N THR A 102 17.55 -4.48 -4.34
CA THR A 102 18.56 -4.14 -3.32
C THR A 102 18.11 -3.05 -2.34
N MET A 103 17.12 -2.24 -2.74
CA MET A 103 16.56 -1.20 -1.87
C MET A 103 15.04 -1.34 -1.81
N MET A 104 14.54 -1.76 -0.65
CA MET A 104 13.10 -1.86 -0.34
C MET A 104 12.33 -0.55 -0.64
N SER A 105 13.02 0.60 -0.65
CA SER A 105 12.44 1.92 -0.93
C SER A 105 12.21 2.25 -2.41
N GLN A 106 12.75 1.49 -3.37
CA GLN A 106 12.46 1.67 -4.81
C GLN A 106 11.32 0.77 -5.32
N CYS A 107 10.84 -0.12 -4.47
CA CYS A 107 9.67 -0.95 -4.73
C CYS A 107 8.41 -0.14 -4.41
N LYS A 108 7.98 0.74 -5.34
CA LYS A 108 6.61 1.25 -5.32
C LYS A 108 5.65 0.08 -5.59
N ILE A 109 5.24 -0.59 -4.51
CA ILE A 109 4.10 -1.50 -4.49
C ILE A 109 2.88 -0.61 -4.70
N ASN A 110 2.42 -0.50 -5.95
CA ASN A 110 1.02 -0.15 -6.16
C ASN A 110 0.24 -1.45 -5.94
N PRO A 111 -0.75 -1.49 -5.03
CA PRO A 111 -1.65 -2.64 -4.97
C PRO A 111 -2.28 -2.82 -6.37
N PRO A 112 -2.49 -4.07 -6.84
CA PRO A 112 -3.07 -4.31 -8.14
C PRO A 112 -4.46 -3.68 -8.19
N THR A 113 -4.57 -2.54 -8.86
CA THR A 113 -5.85 -2.01 -9.29
C THR A 113 -6.36 -2.91 -10.40
N GLY A 114 -7.26 -3.83 -10.05
CA GLY A 114 -8.18 -4.50 -10.94
C GLY A 114 -7.56 -5.20 -12.15
N ALA A 115 -7.20 -6.48 -11.98
CA ALA A 115 -7.33 -7.44 -13.06
C ALA A 115 -8.51 -8.36 -12.73
N PRO A 116 -9.49 -8.54 -13.63
CA PRO A 116 -10.62 -9.43 -13.38
C PRO A 116 -10.13 -10.87 -13.28
N ALA A 117 -10.74 -11.62 -12.36
CA ALA A 117 -10.52 -13.04 -12.19
C ALA A 117 -10.85 -13.79 -13.49
N ALA A 118 -9.82 -14.36 -14.13
CA ALA A 118 -9.98 -15.38 -15.15
C ALA A 118 -8.81 -16.36 -15.07
N ALA A 119 -9.14 -17.64 -15.26
CA ALA A 119 -8.27 -18.82 -15.31
C ALA A 119 -7.83 -19.44 -13.97
N ALA A 120 -8.82 -19.97 -13.24
CA ALA A 120 -8.65 -21.26 -12.56
C ALA A 120 -9.43 -22.30 -13.37
N ALA A 121 -8.71 -23.19 -14.09
CA ALA A 121 -9.11 -24.57 -14.41
C ALA A 121 -8.20 -25.12 -15.54
N ALA A 122 -7.33 -26.06 -15.19
CA ALA A 122 -6.76 -26.99 -16.15
C ALA A 122 -6.57 -28.36 -15.46
N ALA A 123 -7.57 -29.21 -15.61
CA ALA A 123 -7.43 -30.66 -15.55
C ALA A 123 -8.27 -31.26 -16.71
N PRO A 124 -7.82 -32.35 -17.35
CA PRO A 124 -8.25 -32.71 -18.70
C PRO A 124 -9.55 -33.52 -18.71
N MET A 125 -10.47 -33.20 -19.63
CA MET A 125 -11.57 -34.09 -19.99
C MET A 125 -11.51 -34.48 -21.47
N VAL A 126 -11.62 -35.79 -21.64
CA VAL A 126 -11.72 -36.58 -22.86
C VAL A 126 -13.02 -36.24 -23.60
N GLY A 127 -12.89 -36.03 -24.92
CA GLY A 127 -13.80 -36.45 -25.98
C GLY A 127 -15.31 -36.20 -25.83
N GLY A 128 -15.83 -35.24 -26.62
CA GLY A 128 -17.26 -35.16 -26.92
C GLY A 128 -17.57 -34.11 -27.97
N LYS A 129 -17.78 -34.55 -29.22
CA LYS A 129 -18.22 -33.70 -30.33
C LYS A 129 -19.67 -33.27 -30.11
N GLY A 130 -19.94 -31.97 -30.12
CA GLY A 130 -21.29 -31.42 -30.10
C GLY A 130 -21.30 -30.02 -30.70
N ALA A 131 -21.89 -29.90 -31.89
CA ALA A 131 -22.09 -28.65 -32.60
C ALA A 131 -23.08 -27.75 -31.86
N TRP A 132 -22.76 -26.46 -31.72
CA TRP A 132 -23.71 -25.42 -31.33
C TRP A 132 -23.64 -24.27 -32.33
N THR A 133 -24.75 -24.10 -33.03
CA THR A 133 -25.04 -23.01 -33.96
C THR A 133 -25.23 -21.70 -33.21
N ALA A 134 -24.58 -20.65 -33.70
CA ALA A 134 -24.73 -19.28 -33.23
C ALA A 134 -26.12 -18.75 -33.58
N GLN A 135 -26.81 -18.18 -32.60
CA GLN A 135 -27.98 -17.33 -32.83
C GLN A 135 -27.98 -16.17 -31.84
N ALA A 136 -27.56 -15.01 -32.32
CA ALA A 136 -27.73 -13.73 -31.63
C ALA A 136 -29.10 -13.14 -31.99
N PRO A 137 -29.77 -12.48 -31.05
CA PRO A 137 -30.66 -11.41 -31.44
C PRO A 137 -30.43 -10.11 -30.67
N GLY A 138 -30.62 -9.01 -31.41
CA GLY A 138 -31.37 -7.86 -30.90
C GLY A 138 -30.57 -6.78 -30.18
N GLY A 139 -30.21 -5.74 -30.91
CA GLY A 139 -29.80 -4.47 -30.33
C GLY A 139 -30.97 -3.70 -29.69
N PHE A 140 -30.65 -2.84 -28.73
CA PHE A 140 -31.53 -1.78 -28.26
C PHE A 140 -30.72 -0.49 -28.07
N LYS A 141 -30.87 0.45 -29.00
CA LYS A 141 -30.33 1.81 -28.90
C LYS A 141 -31.25 2.60 -27.96
N ARG A 142 -30.72 3.11 -26.85
CA ARG A 142 -31.44 4.08 -26.00
C ARG A 142 -31.27 5.49 -26.59
N PRO A 143 -32.34 6.27 -26.76
CA PRO A 143 -32.22 7.69 -27.08
C PRO A 143 -31.82 8.48 -25.81
N TRP A 144 -30.93 9.44 -26.01
CA TRP A 144 -30.49 10.42 -25.03
C TRP A 144 -31.47 11.62 -25.12
N PRO A 145 -32.28 11.93 -24.09
CA PRO A 145 -33.03 13.17 -24.10
C PRO A 145 -32.11 14.31 -23.66
N GLY A 146 -31.96 15.27 -24.56
CA GLY A 146 -31.33 16.56 -24.29
C GLY A 146 -32.19 17.45 -23.41
N ALA A 147 -31.47 18.30 -22.68
CA ALA A 147 -31.78 19.63 -22.20
C ALA A 147 -33.22 20.17 -22.36
N GLU A 148 -33.88 20.41 -21.22
CA GLU A 148 -34.78 21.55 -21.03
C GLU A 148 -34.59 22.11 -19.61
N ALA A 149 -34.08 23.33 -19.52
CA ALA A 149 -34.06 24.13 -18.29
C ALA A 149 -34.82 25.44 -18.59
N PRO A 150 -35.93 25.73 -17.90
CA PRO A 150 -36.59 27.04 -18.02
C PRO A 150 -35.88 28.07 -17.13
N GLY A 151 -35.70 29.26 -17.70
CA GLY A 151 -35.00 30.40 -17.08
C GLY A 151 -35.88 31.39 -16.32
N GLY A 152 -35.21 32.49 -15.89
CA GLY A 152 -35.77 33.77 -15.40
C GLY A 152 -36.38 33.70 -13.99
N TYR A 153 -36.19 34.62 -13.04
CA TYR A 153 -35.89 36.06 -13.06
C TYR A 153 -35.38 36.52 -11.67
N GLY A 154 -34.73 37.70 -11.60
CA GLY A 154 -34.54 38.48 -10.36
C GLY A 154 -33.09 38.92 -10.14
N ALA A 155 -32.60 40.01 -10.73
CA ALA A 155 -32.75 41.42 -10.31
C ALA A 155 -31.85 41.85 -9.13
N GLY A 156 -30.93 42.77 -9.42
CA GLY A 156 -30.62 43.93 -8.55
C GLY A 156 -29.51 43.79 -7.52
N GLY A 157 -28.29 44.25 -7.86
CA GLY A 157 -27.22 44.52 -6.89
C GLY A 157 -26.07 45.30 -7.50
N ALA A 158 -26.12 46.63 -7.38
CA ALA A 158 -25.13 47.58 -7.92
C ALA A 158 -23.76 47.50 -7.20
N PRO A 159 -22.62 47.71 -7.91
CA PRO A 159 -21.33 47.86 -7.26
C PRO A 159 -21.12 49.30 -6.77
N LEU A 160 -20.98 49.47 -5.45
CA LEU A 160 -20.54 50.72 -4.82
C LEU A 160 -19.10 51.05 -5.23
N LYS A 161 -18.95 52.13 -5.99
CA LYS A 161 -17.68 52.83 -6.26
C LYS A 161 -17.05 53.27 -4.94
N ARG A 162 -15.84 52.80 -4.63
CA ARG A 162 -14.98 53.40 -3.59
C ARG A 162 -14.25 54.62 -4.17
N PRO A 163 -14.21 55.76 -3.47
CA PRO A 163 -13.51 56.94 -3.94
C PRO A 163 -11.98 56.78 -3.86
N ARG A 164 -11.30 57.25 -4.92
CA ARG A 164 -9.86 57.54 -4.97
C ARG A 164 -9.54 58.61 -3.91
N GLY A 165 -8.95 58.18 -2.80
CA GLY A 165 -8.26 59.07 -1.86
C GLY A 165 -6.82 59.26 -2.32
N ALA A 166 -6.47 60.48 -2.67
CA ALA A 166 -5.11 60.93 -2.90
C ALA A 166 -4.28 60.77 -1.61
N VAL A 167 -3.14 60.08 -1.70
CA VAL A 167 -2.09 60.16 -0.68
C VAL A 167 -0.97 60.98 -1.27
N THR A 168 -0.79 62.13 -0.63
CA THR A 168 0.26 63.11 -0.82
C THR A 168 1.65 62.50 -0.80
N GLN A 169 2.36 62.78 -1.89
CA GLN A 169 3.81 62.79 -2.03
C GLN A 169 4.43 63.68 -0.94
N TRP A 170 5.15 63.08 0.00
CA TRP A 170 6.13 63.78 0.84
C TRP A 170 7.48 63.14 0.58
N GLY A 171 8.38 63.96 0.03
CA GLY A 171 9.75 63.57 -0.27
C GLY A 171 10.54 63.30 1.00
N ALA A 172 11.36 62.25 0.94
CA ALA A 172 12.48 62.05 1.86
C ALA A 172 13.78 62.24 1.06
N PRO A 173 14.79 62.90 1.66
CA PRO A 173 15.98 63.37 0.97
C PRO A 173 16.91 62.22 0.56
N GLN A 174 17.51 62.36 -0.62
CA GLN A 174 18.69 61.61 -1.03
C GLN A 174 19.83 61.97 -0.08
N VAL A 175 20.28 60.98 0.71
CA VAL A 175 21.54 61.08 1.45
C VAL A 175 22.42 59.91 1.05
N GLY A 176 23.53 60.27 0.39
CA GLY A 176 24.88 59.73 0.59
C GLY A 176 25.04 58.22 0.65
N GLY A 177 25.72 57.69 -0.36
CA GLY A 177 26.14 56.30 -0.42
C GLY A 177 26.95 55.83 0.77
N PHE A 178 26.72 54.57 1.14
CA PHE A 178 27.61 53.79 1.98
C PHE A 178 27.68 52.38 1.37
N GLN A 179 28.77 52.11 0.64
CA GLN A 179 29.14 50.76 0.20
C GLN A 179 29.37 49.90 1.45
N GLN A 180 28.41 49.04 1.79
CA GLN A 180 28.70 47.89 2.65
C GLN A 180 28.90 46.68 1.76
N GLY A 181 30.15 46.22 1.69
CA GLY A 181 30.51 44.95 1.10
C GLY A 181 29.77 43.83 1.83
N TRP A 182 28.88 43.16 1.12
CA TRP A 182 28.29 41.91 1.56
C TRP A 182 29.37 40.82 1.55
N ASN A 183 29.95 40.57 2.72
CA ASN A 183 30.75 39.38 2.97
C ASN A 183 29.81 38.15 2.92
N GLN A 184 29.95 37.33 1.88
CA GLN A 184 29.09 36.19 1.57
C GLN A 184 29.19 35.00 2.55
N GLN A 185 29.88 35.10 3.68
CA GLN A 185 30.26 33.90 4.44
C GLN A 185 29.31 33.48 5.58
N ASN A 186 28.23 34.19 5.91
CA ASN A 186 27.38 33.84 7.08
C ASN A 186 25.86 33.68 6.79
N ALA A 187 25.46 33.32 5.57
CA ALA A 187 24.05 33.15 5.22
C ALA A 187 23.37 31.85 5.72
N TRP A 188 24.06 31.00 6.49
CA TRP A 188 23.56 29.66 6.86
C TRP A 188 22.87 29.56 8.22
N ASN A 189 22.63 30.66 8.94
CA ASN A 189 22.07 30.57 10.31
C ASN A 189 20.94 31.57 10.62
N GLN A 190 19.94 31.67 9.73
CA GLN A 190 18.69 32.40 9.99
C GLN A 190 17.48 31.51 9.64
N PRO A 191 16.72 31.00 10.62
CA PRO A 191 15.62 30.07 10.35
C PRO A 191 14.32 30.68 9.78
N ASN A 192 14.25 31.97 9.38
CA ASN A 192 12.97 32.59 8.97
C ASN A 192 13.02 33.58 7.77
N ALA A 193 14.03 33.55 6.91
CA ALA A 193 14.14 34.51 5.80
C ALA A 193 13.34 34.17 4.51
N TRP A 194 12.44 33.19 4.53
CA TRP A 194 11.77 32.68 3.32
C TRP A 194 10.44 33.36 2.94
N ASN A 195 10.10 34.51 3.52
CA ASN A 195 8.78 35.13 3.33
C ASN A 195 8.83 36.53 2.72
N ALA A 196 9.75 36.79 1.79
CA ALA A 196 9.82 38.06 1.06
C ALA A 196 9.87 37.83 -0.46
N GLY A 197 8.69 37.86 -1.08
CA GLY A 197 8.45 38.42 -2.40
C GLY A 197 9.28 37.88 -3.57
N GLY A 198 8.93 36.71 -4.08
CA GLY A 198 9.43 36.22 -5.36
C GLY A 198 8.32 35.52 -6.14
N ALA A 199 7.91 36.13 -7.26
CA ALA A 199 6.85 35.71 -8.16
C ALA A 199 7.19 34.41 -8.94
N GLY A 200 7.33 33.30 -8.20
CA GLY A 200 7.37 31.95 -8.74
C GLY A 200 6.47 31.09 -7.89
N ALA A 201 5.19 31.00 -8.27
CA ALA A 201 4.26 30.02 -7.72
C ALA A 201 4.72 28.63 -8.20
N TRP A 202 5.79 28.13 -7.60
CA TRP A 202 6.15 26.72 -7.68
C TRP A 202 5.00 25.98 -7.03
N ASP A 203 4.32 25.16 -7.86
CA ASP A 203 3.16 24.34 -7.53
C ASP A 203 3.56 23.30 -6.47
N MET A 204 3.77 23.78 -5.24
CA MET A 204 3.96 22.91 -4.10
C MET A 204 2.62 22.29 -3.78
N PRO A 205 2.55 20.96 -3.69
CA PRO A 205 1.30 20.29 -3.39
C PRO A 205 0.78 20.82 -2.05
N GLU A 206 -0.44 21.36 -2.04
CA GLU A 206 -1.05 21.92 -0.82
C GLU A 206 -1.11 20.89 0.32
N LYS A 207 -1.09 19.60 -0.06
CA LYS A 207 -1.04 18.45 0.85
C LYS A 207 0.04 17.47 0.44
N ALA A 208 0.82 16.99 1.40
CA ALA A 208 1.75 15.87 1.20
C ALA A 208 1.54 14.78 2.26
N THR A 209 1.99 13.57 1.97
CA THR A 209 1.85 12.41 2.86
C THR A 209 3.07 12.32 3.76
N CYS A 210 2.85 12.35 5.08
CA CYS A 210 3.94 12.16 6.06
C CYS A 210 4.48 10.73 5.96
N MET A 211 5.79 10.57 5.77
CA MET A 211 6.43 9.24 5.65
C MET A 211 6.39 8.42 6.93
N ARG A 212 6.36 9.05 8.11
CA ARG A 212 6.36 8.33 9.39
C ARG A 212 5.01 7.67 9.68
N HIS A 213 3.91 8.28 9.24
CA HIS A 213 2.54 7.89 9.62
C HIS A 213 1.59 7.70 8.43
N ASN A 214 2.07 7.84 7.20
CA ASN A 214 1.32 7.74 5.95
C ASN A 214 0.02 8.55 5.90
N LYS A 215 -0.01 9.71 6.56
CA LYS A 215 -1.19 10.57 6.64
C LYS A 215 -0.98 11.85 5.85
N GLN A 216 -1.97 12.22 5.02
CA GLN A 216 -1.94 13.49 4.27
C GLN A 216 -2.11 14.68 5.21
N ARG A 217 -1.26 15.69 5.05
CA ARG A 217 -1.21 16.93 5.84
C ARG A 217 -0.88 18.12 4.96
N SER A 218 -1.21 19.31 5.41
CA SER A 218 -0.76 20.54 4.75
C SER A 218 0.75 20.65 4.83
N THR A 219 1.40 21.09 3.74
CA THR A 219 2.86 21.26 3.68
C THR A 219 3.41 22.18 4.76
N GLY A 220 2.61 23.15 5.24
CA GLY A 220 2.97 24.00 6.38
C GLY A 220 3.17 23.26 7.72
N SER A 221 2.59 22.07 7.89
CA SER A 221 2.74 21.25 9.10
C SER A 221 3.87 20.21 8.99
N MET A 222 4.62 20.23 7.88
CA MET A 222 5.64 19.22 7.57
C MET A 222 7.00 19.86 7.31
N LEU A 223 8.05 19.05 7.46
CA LEU A 223 9.42 19.35 7.06
C LEU A 223 9.77 18.42 5.90
N GLN A 224 10.37 18.98 4.85
CA GLN A 224 10.89 18.20 3.74
C GLN A 224 12.26 17.62 4.16
N GLY A 225 12.27 16.33 4.48
CA GLY A 225 13.49 15.57 4.76
C GLY A 225 14.09 14.97 3.48
N PRO A 226 15.30 14.39 3.56
CA PRO A 226 16.00 13.80 2.41
C PRO A 226 15.26 12.63 1.77
N GLN A 227 14.35 11.99 2.50
CA GLN A 227 13.56 10.86 2.02
C GLN A 227 12.12 11.25 1.64
N GLY A 228 11.66 12.45 2.01
CA GLY A 228 10.28 12.92 1.81
C GLY A 228 9.75 13.76 2.97
N TRP A 229 8.44 13.96 3.03
CA TRP A 229 7.80 14.86 4.00
C TRP A 229 7.61 14.18 5.37
N ILE A 230 7.98 14.86 6.45
CA ILE A 230 7.88 14.38 7.84
C ILE A 230 7.09 15.41 8.66
N CYS A 231 6.19 14.98 9.55
CA CYS A 231 5.46 15.87 10.47
C CYS A 231 6.47 16.63 11.34
N ARG A 232 6.29 17.95 11.56
CA ARG A 232 7.05 18.71 12.56
C ARG A 232 6.79 18.18 13.97
N ASP A 233 7.69 18.42 14.91
CA ASP A 233 7.51 17.97 16.30
C ASP A 233 6.35 18.72 16.99
N ASP A 234 6.14 20.01 16.69
CA ASP A 234 5.02 20.80 17.23
C ASP A 234 3.65 20.40 16.64
N SER A 235 3.69 19.84 15.43
CA SER A 235 2.56 19.42 14.63
C SER A 235 2.61 17.91 14.43
N MET A 236 3.15 17.20 15.42
CA MET A 236 3.32 15.77 15.33
C MET A 236 1.96 15.17 15.04
N CYS A 237 1.96 14.32 14.01
CA CYS A 237 0.76 13.69 13.52
C CYS A 237 0.06 13.11 14.75
N LYS A 238 -1.05 13.73 15.16
CA LYS A 238 -1.87 13.21 16.25
C LYS A 238 -2.40 11.87 15.76
N THR A 239 -1.61 10.82 15.95
CA THR A 239 -2.09 9.50 16.32
C THR A 239 -2.81 9.68 17.64
N GLY A 240 -3.92 10.44 17.64
CA GLY A 240 -5.03 9.95 18.43
C GLY A 240 -5.26 8.53 17.93
N ASP A 241 -5.65 7.63 18.81
CA ASP A 241 -5.89 6.20 18.62
C ASP A 241 -6.87 5.83 17.48
N GLN A 242 -7.14 6.77 16.58
CA GLN A 242 -7.67 6.60 15.25
C GLN A 242 -6.60 6.33 14.18
N ALA A 243 -5.55 5.60 14.52
CA ALA A 243 -5.22 4.45 13.69
C ALA A 243 -6.26 3.36 13.98
N VAL A 244 -7.54 3.68 13.69
CA VAL A 244 -8.55 2.66 13.49
C VAL A 244 -8.00 1.87 12.33
N ASP A 245 -7.52 0.69 12.65
CA ASP A 245 -7.28 -0.41 11.75
C ASP A 245 -8.27 -0.31 10.57
N GLN A 246 -7.79 0.21 9.44
CA GLN A 246 -8.59 0.30 8.22
C GLN A 246 -8.83 -1.09 7.62
N GLY A 247 -8.38 -2.18 8.27
CA GLY A 247 -8.32 -3.49 7.64
C GLY A 247 -9.57 -4.34 7.79
N THR A 248 -10.17 -4.41 8.97
CA THR A 248 -11.19 -5.44 9.24
C THR A 248 -12.59 -4.87 9.27
N VAL A 249 -13.18 -4.85 8.07
CA VAL A 249 -14.61 -4.65 7.88
C VAL A 249 -15.29 -6.01 7.91
N PHE A 250 -16.24 -6.21 8.82
CA PHE A 250 -17.03 -7.44 8.91
C PHE A 250 -18.49 -7.16 8.52
N THR A 251 -19.18 -8.18 8.03
CA THR A 251 -20.61 -8.10 7.70
C THR A 251 -21.43 -8.44 8.94
N CYS A 252 -22.32 -7.54 9.34
CA CYS A 252 -23.25 -7.78 10.44
C CYS A 252 -24.20 -8.94 10.09
N ALA A 253 -24.25 -10.00 10.88
CA ALA A 253 -25.12 -11.15 10.63
C ALA A 253 -26.61 -10.80 10.74
N ALA A 254 -26.98 -9.88 11.66
CA ALA A 254 -28.36 -9.45 11.82
C ALA A 254 -28.91 -8.61 10.64
N HIS A 255 -28.04 -7.89 9.90
CA HIS A 255 -28.49 -6.89 8.92
C HIS A 255 -27.81 -6.95 7.54
N GLY A 256 -26.79 -7.80 7.37
CA GLY A 256 -26.04 -7.94 6.12
C GLY A 256 -25.17 -6.74 5.73
N ARG A 257 -24.98 -5.74 6.60
CA ARG A 257 -24.17 -4.54 6.28
C ARG A 257 -22.75 -4.65 6.80
N THR A 258 -21.80 -4.24 5.97
CA THR A 258 -20.38 -4.16 6.31
C THR A 258 -20.10 -2.99 7.25
N ARG A 259 -19.47 -3.25 8.39
CA ARG A 259 -19.04 -2.23 9.36
C ARG A 259 -17.65 -2.54 9.91
N ALA A 260 -16.96 -1.51 10.36
CA ALA A 260 -15.69 -1.68 11.05
C ALA A 260 -15.89 -2.48 12.35
N ALA A 261 -14.91 -3.30 12.71
CA ALA A 261 -14.92 -4.15 13.91
C ALA A 261 -15.32 -3.39 15.20
N ASN A 262 -15.01 -2.10 15.31
CA ASN A 262 -15.37 -1.27 16.46
C ASN A 262 -16.89 -1.20 16.74
N TYR A 263 -17.72 -1.35 15.70
CA TYR A 263 -19.18 -1.30 15.78
C TYR A 263 -19.84 -2.67 15.91
N LEU A 264 -19.03 -3.73 15.84
CA LEU A 264 -19.50 -5.11 15.87
C LEU A 264 -18.94 -5.83 17.10
N GLU A 265 -19.67 -6.80 17.60
CA GLU A 265 -19.25 -7.74 18.62
C GLU A 265 -19.34 -9.16 18.06
N GLN A 266 -18.36 -9.99 18.39
CA GLN A 266 -18.34 -11.37 17.94
C GLN A 266 -19.25 -12.19 18.86
N ALA A 267 -20.27 -12.81 18.29
CA ALA A 267 -21.12 -13.76 18.99
C ALA A 267 -20.36 -15.08 19.25
N PRO A 268 -20.80 -15.92 20.21
CA PRO A 268 -20.20 -17.22 20.49
C PRO A 268 -20.09 -18.12 19.24
N ASP A 269 -20.99 -17.92 18.28
CA ASP A 269 -21.07 -18.67 17.02
C ASP A 269 -20.03 -18.20 15.98
N GLY A 270 -19.19 -17.22 16.32
CA GLY A 270 -18.19 -16.62 15.43
C GLY A 270 -18.74 -15.56 14.46
N THR A 271 -20.05 -15.32 14.47
CA THR A 271 -20.70 -14.26 13.67
C THR A 271 -20.50 -12.88 14.30
N TRP A 272 -20.63 -11.82 13.50
CA TRP A 272 -20.45 -10.43 13.96
C TRP A 272 -21.81 -9.73 14.06
N ASN A 273 -22.21 -9.28 15.25
CA ASN A 273 -23.46 -8.58 15.50
C ASN A 273 -23.22 -7.11 15.86
N CYS A 274 -24.19 -6.23 15.63
CA CYS A 274 -24.08 -4.83 16.05
C CYS A 274 -24.09 -4.74 17.57
N LYS A 275 -23.17 -3.96 18.14
CA LYS A 275 -23.23 -3.60 19.56
C LYS A 275 -24.54 -2.84 19.87
N PRO A 276 -25.15 -3.04 21.04
CA PRO A 276 -26.33 -2.28 21.49
C PRO A 276 -26.09 -0.76 21.38
N GLY A 277 -27.02 -0.02 20.76
CA GLY A 277 -26.89 1.44 20.55
C GLY A 277 -25.99 1.86 19.38
N LYS A 278 -25.36 0.91 18.68
CA LYS A 278 -24.64 1.11 17.40
C LYS A 278 -25.25 0.26 16.29
N GLU A 279 -26.57 0.06 16.35
CA GLU A 279 -27.32 -0.74 15.41
C GLU A 279 -27.20 -0.21 13.97
N CYS A 280 -27.35 -1.14 13.03
CA CYS A 280 -27.46 -0.75 11.64
C CYS A 280 -28.68 0.15 11.45
N LYS A 281 -28.44 1.41 11.05
CA LYS A 281 -29.52 2.25 10.53
C LYS A 281 -30.08 1.59 9.28
N ILE A 282 -31.24 0.95 9.41
CA ILE A 282 -31.99 0.41 8.28
C ILE A 282 -32.47 1.63 7.49
N SER A 283 -31.66 2.05 6.52
CA SER A 283 -32.16 2.93 5.48
C SER A 283 -33.22 2.13 4.73
N THR A 284 -34.49 2.43 4.98
CA THR A 284 -35.68 1.84 4.37
C THR A 284 -35.76 2.20 2.88
N LYS A 285 -34.73 1.86 2.11
CA LYS A 285 -34.91 1.70 0.68
C LYS A 285 -35.63 0.37 0.50
N PRO A 286 -36.87 0.34 0.00
CA PRO A 286 -37.58 -0.91 -0.25
C PRO A 286 -36.67 -1.77 -1.13
N ALA A 287 -36.35 -2.96 -0.65
CA ALA A 287 -35.57 -3.93 -1.41
C ALA A 287 -36.38 -4.21 -2.67
N GLU A 288 -35.86 -3.77 -3.81
CA GLU A 288 -36.34 -4.17 -5.12
C GLU A 288 -36.23 -5.70 -5.16
N GLU A 289 -37.41 -6.32 -5.19
CA GLU A 289 -37.66 -7.75 -5.12
C GLU A 289 -36.84 -8.45 -6.20
N VAL A 290 -35.75 -9.11 -5.79
CA VAL A 290 -34.99 -9.98 -6.68
C VAL A 290 -35.83 -11.24 -6.87
N ALA A 291 -36.66 -11.22 -7.91
CA ALA A 291 -37.39 -12.39 -8.38
C ALA A 291 -36.38 -13.48 -8.76
N PHE A 292 -36.47 -14.61 -8.07
CA PHE A 292 -35.76 -15.85 -8.38
C PHE A 292 -36.54 -16.68 -9.40
#